data_AF-A0A966Y4A0-F1
#
_entry.id   AF-A0A966Y4A0-F1
#
_cell.length_a   1.000
_cell.length_b   1.000
_cell.length_c   1.000
_cell.angle_alpha   90.00
_cell.angle_beta   90.00
_cell.angle_gamma   90.00
#
_symmetry.space_group_name_H-M   'P 1'
#
loop_
_entity.id
_entity.type
_entity.pdbx_description
1 polymer ?
#
loop_
_entity_poly.entity_id
_entity_poly.type
_entity_poly.pdbx_seq_one_letter_code
_entity_poly.pdbx_strand_id
1 'polypeptide(L)' 'MVEAEFFASLCGLVAAGAGWSVVDPLSAKSFAHLGLVVRPFEPAIIYEIGAFHRRDREPSVLAAAFLELLDATLDR' A
#
# COMPACT_ATOMS: atom_id res chain seq x y z
N MET A 1 -16.92 16.91 3.37
CA MET A 1 -15.53 16.45 3.54
C MET A 1 -15.60 15.17 4.34
N VAL A 2 -15.09 14.08 3.78
CA VAL A 2 -15.05 12.77 4.45
C VAL A 2 -13.62 12.51 4.87
N GLU A 3 -13.44 11.96 6.06
CA GLU A 3 -12.15 11.59 6.61
C GLU A 3 -12.21 10.14 7.08
N ALA A 4 -11.13 9.40 6.85
CA ALA A 4 -10.98 8.03 7.32
C ALA A 4 -9.51 7.76 7.61
N GLU A 5 -9.26 6.92 8.61
CA GLU A 5 -7.92 6.60 9.09
C GLU A 5 -7.15 5.66 8.13
N PHE A 6 -7.86 4.88 7.32
CA PHE A 6 -7.26 3.86 6.46
C PHE A 6 -7.58 4.08 4.98
N PHE A 7 -6.56 3.91 4.11
CA PHE A 7 -6.73 3.98 2.66
C PHE A 7 -7.73 2.95 2.12
N ALA A 8 -7.83 1.76 2.73
CA ALA A 8 -8.84 0.77 2.37
C ALA A 8 -10.27 1.33 2.47
N SER A 9 -10.57 2.08 3.54
CA SER A 9 -11.86 2.73 3.74
C SER A 9 -12.10 3.80 2.68
N LEU A 10 -11.09 4.60 2.36
CA LEU A 10 -11.17 5.61 1.30
C LEU A 10 -11.42 4.98 -0.08
N CYS A 11 -10.73 3.89 -0.42
CA CYS A 11 -10.97 3.14 -1.65
C CYS A 11 -12.42 2.63 -1.74
N GLY A 12 -12.96 2.08 -0.65
CA GLY A 12 -14.35 1.64 -0.60
C GLY A 12 -15.35 2.80 -0.77
N LEU A 13 -15.09 3.95 -0.14
CA LEU A 13 -15.92 5.15 -0.27
C LEU A 13 -15.92 5.70 -1.70
N VAL A 14 -14.75 5.77 -2.35
CA VAL A 14 -14.61 6.17 -3.75
C VAL A 14 -15.35 5.19 -4.66
N ALA A 15 -15.19 3.88 -4.45
CA ALA A 15 -15.90 2.86 -5.21
C ALA A 15 -17.43 2.95 -5.05
N ALA A 16 -17.91 3.39 -3.89
CA ALA A 16 -19.33 3.66 -3.63
C ALA A 16 -19.82 5.01 -4.19
N GLY A 17 -18.98 5.77 -4.89
CA GLY A 17 -19.35 7.04 -5.53
C GLY A 17 -19.29 8.26 -4.62
N ALA A 18 -18.63 8.17 -3.46
CA ALA A 18 -18.52 9.29 -2.53
C ALA A 18 -17.57 10.42 -3.01
N GLY A 19 -16.82 10.20 -4.10
CA GLY A 19 -15.92 11.20 -4.68
C GLY A 19 -14.60 10.59 -5.15
N TRP A 20 -13.49 11.28 -4.91
CA TRP A 20 -12.12 10.85 -5.21
C TRP A 20 -11.23 10.99 -3.96
N SER A 21 -10.11 10.28 -3.93
CA SER A 21 -9.12 10.37 -2.86
C SER A 21 -7.71 10.14 -3.39
N VAL A 22 -6.71 10.70 -2.71
CA VAL A 22 -5.30 10.31 -2.88
C VAL A 22 -5.01 9.17 -1.91
N VAL A 23 -4.36 8.12 -2.38
CA VAL A 23 -4.00 6.92 -1.60
C VAL A 23 -2.61 6.44 -1.99
N ASP A 24 -1.99 5.58 -1.18
CA ASP A 24 -0.71 4.98 -1.53
C ASP A 24 -0.82 3.99 -2.72
N PRO A 25 0.28 3.72 -3.44
CA PRO A 25 0.25 2.84 -4.62
C PRO A 25 -0.15 1.38 -4.33
N LEU A 26 0.16 0.86 -3.14
CA LEU A 26 -0.19 -0.51 -2.76
C LEU A 26 -1.71 -0.61 -2.58
N SER A 27 -2.32 0.31 -1.84
CA SER A 27 -3.78 0.38 -1.71
C SER A 27 -4.48 0.58 -3.05
N ALA A 28 -3.96 1.47 -3.91
CA ALA A 28 -4.51 1.68 -5.25
C ALA A 28 -4.53 0.39 -6.08
N LYS A 29 -3.46 -0.41 -6.03
CA LYS A 29 -3.37 -1.71 -6.70
C LYS A 29 -4.30 -2.75 -6.06
N SER A 30 -4.28 -2.88 -4.74
CA SER A 30 -5.07 -3.87 -3.99
C SER A 30 -6.58 -3.71 -4.19
N PHE A 31 -7.07 -2.47 -4.29
CA PHE A 31 -8.50 -2.17 -4.45
C PHE A 31 -8.93 -1.87 -5.89
N ALA A 32 -8.03 -2.01 -6.88
CA ALA A 32 -8.35 -1.80 -8.29
C ALA A 32 -9.52 -2.67 -8.79
N HIS A 33 -9.69 -3.86 -8.21
CA HIS A 33 -10.79 -4.79 -8.50
C HIS A 33 -12.19 -4.21 -8.20
N LEU A 34 -12.28 -3.12 -7.45
CA LEU A 34 -13.54 -2.40 -7.19
C LEU A 34 -13.96 -1.47 -8.35
N GLY A 35 -13.27 -1.52 -9.50
CA GLY A 35 -13.54 -0.65 -10.65
C GLY A 35 -12.98 0.76 -10.52
N LEU A 36 -12.01 0.95 -9.61
CA LEU A 36 -11.36 2.24 -9.39
C LEU A 36 -10.46 2.62 -10.57
N VAL A 37 -10.49 3.89 -10.95
CA VAL A 37 -9.59 4.47 -11.94
C VAL A 37 -8.44 5.16 -11.21
N VAL A 38 -7.23 4.61 -11.33
CA VAL A 38 -6.02 5.15 -10.69
C VAL A 38 -5.28 6.09 -11.64
N ARG A 39 -4.81 7.23 -11.12
CA ARG A 39 -3.98 8.22 -11.83
C ARG A 39 -2.81 8.66 -10.94
N PRO A 40 -1.60 8.85 -11.50
CA PRO A 40 -0.51 9.47 -10.75
C PRO A 40 -0.90 10.86 -10.24
N PHE A 41 -0.51 11.16 -9.01
CA PHE A 41 -0.71 12.48 -8.43
C PHE A 41 0.55 13.34 -8.64
N GLU A 42 0.37 14.59 -9.06
CA GLU A 42 1.42 15.58 -9.16
C GLU A 42 1.11 16.76 -8.20
N PRO A 43 2.06 17.17 -7.34
CA PRO A 43 3.45 16.69 -7.23
C PRO A 43 3.56 15.30 -6.58
N ALA A 44 4.67 14.61 -6.84
CA ALA A 44 4.94 13.30 -6.23
C ALA A 44 5.04 13.41 -4.69
N ILE A 45 4.31 12.54 -3.99
CA ILE A 45 4.37 12.38 -2.54
C ILE A 45 5.09 11.07 -2.24
N ILE A 46 6.22 11.15 -1.53
CA ILE A 46 7.04 9.97 -1.20
C ILE A 46 6.40 9.23 -0.02
N TYR A 47 6.18 7.92 -0.20
CA TYR A 47 5.64 7.03 0.82
C TYR A 47 6.56 5.82 0.96
N GLU A 48 7.17 5.66 2.13
CA GLU A 48 8.14 4.59 2.42
C GLU A 48 7.52 3.53 3.32
N ILE A 49 7.76 2.25 3.01
CA ILE A 49 7.34 1.10 3.81
C ILE A 49 8.61 0.38 4.26
N GLY A 50 8.70 0.08 5.56
CA GLY A 50 9.83 -0.65 6.14
C GLY A 50 9.40 -2.01 6.71
N ALA A 51 10.23 -3.04 6.48
CA ALA A 51 10.14 -4.32 7.17
C ALA A 51 11.13 -4.32 8.34
N PHE A 52 10.63 -4.53 9.56
CA PHE A 52 11.46 -4.50 10.78
C PHE A 52 11.63 -5.90 11.38
N HIS A 53 12.86 -6.22 11.75
CA HIS A 53 13.19 -7.42 12.53
C HIS A 53 14.12 -7.08 13.68
N ARG A 54 14.26 -8.01 14.64
CA ARG A 54 15.17 -7.84 15.77
C ARG A 54 16.59 -7.68 15.28
N ARG A 55 17.33 -6.74 15.88
CA ARG A 55 18.75 -6.49 15.56
C ARG A 55 19.68 -7.53 16.17
N ASP A 56 19.31 -8.07 17.33
CA ASP A 56 20.13 -8.98 18.15
C ASP A 56 19.91 -10.46 17.81
N ARG A 57 19.07 -10.74 16.82
CA ARG A 57 18.72 -12.10 16.41
C ARG A 57 18.47 -12.12 14.91
N GLU A 58 19.13 -13.04 14.22
CA GLU A 58 18.86 -13.28 12.81
C GLU A 58 17.40 -13.75 12.61
N PRO A 59 16.72 -13.29 11.55
CA PRO A 59 15.44 -13.84 11.14
C PRO A 59 15.54 -15.37 11.02
N SER A 60 14.45 -16.08 11.29
CA SER A 60 14.40 -17.51 10.97
C SER A 60 14.56 -17.71 9.45
N VAL A 61 14.95 -18.92 9.02
CA VAL A 61 15.06 -19.26 7.59
C VAL A 61 13.78 -18.89 6.83
N LEU A 62 12.61 -19.16 7.42
CA LEU A 62 11.32 -18.80 6.83
C LEU A 62 11.11 -17.28 6.75
N ALA A 63 11.48 -16.54 7.79
CA ALA A 63 11.35 -15.09 7.81
C ALA A 63 12.31 -14.41 6.82
N ALA A 64 13.56 -14.90 6.71
CA ALA A 64 14.51 -14.42 5.71
C ALA A 64 14.00 -14.66 4.28
N ALA A 65 13.53 -15.89 3.99
CA ALA A 65 12.95 -16.21 2.69
C ALA A 65 11.70 -15.35 2.37
N PHE A 66 10.88 -15.04 3.37
CA PHE A 66 9.75 -14.13 3.19
C PHE A 66 10.20 -12.69 2.87
N LEU A 67 11.21 -12.17 3.57
CA LEU A 67 11.74 -10.82 3.33
C LEU A 67 12.35 -10.71 1.93
N GLU A 68 13.10 -11.72 1.48
CA GLU A 68 13.63 -11.78 0.11
C GLU A 68 12.51 -11.80 -0.94
N LEU A 69 11.45 -12.60 -0.71
CA LEU A 69 10.29 -12.63 -1.60
C LEU A 69 9.55 -11.28 -1.63
N LEU A 70 9.40 -10.65 -0.47
CA LEU A 70 8.73 -9.36 -0.34
C LEU A 70 9.50 -8.28 -1.11
N ASP A 71 10.82 -8.21 -0.92
CA ASP A 71 11.71 -7.27 -1.60
C ASP A 71 11.61 -7.40 -3.12
N ALA A 72 11.75 -8.63 -3.63
CA ALA A 72 11.63 -8.93 -5.06
C ALA A 72 10.24 -8.61 -5.66
N THR A 73 9.19 -8.58 -4.82
CA THR A 73 7.83 -8.23 -5.25
C THR A 73 7.58 -6.72 -5.22
N LEU A 74 8.27 -5.99 -4.34
CA LEU A 74 8.12 -4.54 -4.17
C LEU A 74 9.05 -3.71 -5.07
N ASP A 75 10.23 -4.22 -5.43
CA ASP A 75 11.22 -3.60 -6.35
C ASP A 75 10.78 -3.56 -7.83
N ARG A 76 9.47 -3.61 -8.11
CA ARG A 76 8.87 -3.62 -9.45
C ARG A 76 7.72 -2.63 -9.64
#